data_AF-B4HA26-F1
#
_entry.id   AF-B4HA26-F1
#
_cell.length_a   1.000
_cell.length_b   1.000
_cell.length_c   1.000
_cell.angle_alpha   90.00
_cell.angle_beta   90.00
_cell.angle_gamma   90.00
#
_symmetry.space_group_name_H-M   'P 1'
#
loop_
_entity.id
_entity.type
_entity.pdbx_description
1 polymer ?
#
loop_
_entity_poly.entity_id
_entity_poly.type
_entity_poly.pdbx_seq_one_letter_code
_entity_poly.pdbx_strand_id
1 'polypeptide(L)'
;MDLVPENSSSAKKRTTAGGRVKWSAALECLLIDIWQEKIEDLRGPRKNSHVYMEMAESMKEAGIELGWGEIRTKLENMTKKYRIEKNKIGPSGGAPSGWQHFNKLNSFLGCYRINNMEQSTLDNDNPDEYFSDIIEMDLDGSCSSSTLSGPPPKKKKKTDISLLAEIAQERLEHQKDHHVRQEKMVQDLISTQTKFQNDLLEVLKNKNK
;
A
#
# COMPACT_ATOMS: atom_id res chain seq x y z
N MET A 1 -34.30 12.89 51.38
CA MET A 1 -33.80 14.14 50.79
C MET A 1 -32.38 13.86 50.31
N ASP A 2 -32.15 12.97 49.35
CA ASP A 2 -32.52 13.06 47.92
C ASP A 2 -32.04 14.38 47.30
N LEU A 3 -30.90 14.36 46.60
CA LEU A 3 -30.84 14.17 45.14
C LEU A 3 -29.43 14.50 44.62
N VAL A 4 -28.81 13.51 43.98
CA VAL A 4 -27.77 13.70 42.95
C VAL A 4 -28.48 14.00 41.62
N PRO A 5 -27.86 14.71 40.67
CA PRO A 5 -27.50 14.02 39.42
C PRO A 5 -26.08 14.41 38.96
N GLU A 6 -25.17 13.45 38.73
CA GLU A 6 -25.02 12.69 37.47
C GLU A 6 -24.86 13.63 36.26
N ASN A 7 -23.62 13.86 35.82
CA ASN A 7 -23.34 14.30 34.45
C ASN A 7 -22.58 13.18 33.73
N SER A 8 -23.38 12.30 33.14
CA SER A 8 -22.99 11.23 32.25
C SER A 8 -22.60 11.79 30.88
N SER A 9 -21.29 11.87 30.61
CA SER A 9 -20.79 12.05 29.24
C SER A 9 -20.96 10.74 28.48
N SER A 10 -22.17 10.52 27.96
CA SER A 10 -22.51 9.38 27.11
C SER A 10 -21.77 9.47 25.77
N ALA A 11 -20.61 8.82 25.68
CA ALA A 11 -19.94 8.56 24.41
C ALA A 11 -20.84 7.62 23.57
N LYS A 12 -21.39 8.16 22.48
CA LYS A 12 -22.27 7.43 21.56
C LYS A 12 -21.47 6.33 20.84
N LYS A 13 -21.52 5.11 21.38
CA LYS A 13 -20.99 3.91 20.70
C LYS A 13 -21.78 3.66 19.42
N ARG A 14 -21.16 3.92 18.27
CA ARG A 14 -21.70 3.61 16.94
C ARG A 14 -21.38 2.16 16.58
N THR A 15 -22.00 1.21 17.27
CA THR A 15 -21.87 -0.23 16.98
C THR A 15 -23.11 -0.76 16.28
N THR A 16 -22.95 -1.71 15.35
CA THR A 16 -24.09 -2.50 14.86
C THR A 16 -24.59 -3.46 15.94
N ALA A 17 -25.75 -4.09 15.71
CA ALA A 17 -26.31 -5.11 16.60
C ALA A 17 -25.35 -6.31 16.86
N GLY A 18 -24.27 -6.45 16.09
CA GLY A 18 -23.21 -7.45 16.28
C GLY A 18 -21.88 -6.90 16.81
N GLY A 19 -21.83 -5.68 17.35
CA GLY A 19 -20.62 -5.10 17.96
C GLY A 19 -19.55 -4.63 16.97
N ARG A 20 -19.73 -4.86 15.66
CA ARG A 20 -18.78 -4.43 14.62
C ARG A 20 -18.91 -2.94 14.33
N VAL A 21 -17.77 -2.28 14.15
CA VAL A 21 -17.69 -0.86 13.75
C VAL A 21 -18.20 -0.65 12.33
N LYS A 22 -19.11 0.31 12.17
CA LYS A 22 -19.53 0.82 10.86
C LYS A 22 -18.52 1.85 10.36
N TRP A 23 -17.67 1.45 9.42
CA TRP A 23 -16.76 2.35 8.72
C TRP A 23 -17.50 3.19 7.69
N SER A 24 -17.81 4.45 8.04
CA SER A 24 -18.30 5.44 7.08
C SER A 24 -17.14 6.12 6.34
N ALA A 25 -17.41 6.71 5.17
CA ALA A 25 -16.38 7.42 4.40
C ALA A 25 -15.69 8.53 5.22
N ALA A 26 -16.44 9.26 6.05
CA ALA A 26 -15.87 10.27 6.94
C ALA A 26 -14.94 9.68 8.01
N LEU A 27 -15.31 8.52 8.57
CA LEU A 27 -14.48 7.82 9.54
C LEU A 27 -13.19 7.27 8.89
N GLU A 28 -13.30 6.73 7.69
CA GLU A 28 -12.16 6.29 6.90
C GLU A 28 -11.24 7.46 6.55
N CYS A 29 -11.78 8.61 6.16
CA CYS A 29 -11.00 9.82 5.88
C CYS A 29 -10.17 10.24 7.10
N LEU A 30 -10.80 10.31 8.28
CA LEU A 30 -10.13 10.64 9.54
C LEU A 30 -9.02 9.63 9.86
N LEU A 31 -9.29 8.33 9.70
CA LEU A 31 -8.27 7.30 9.91
C LEU A 31 -7.08 7.50 8.97
N ILE A 32 -7.32 7.85 7.69
CA ILE A 32 -6.25 8.09 6.73
C ILE A 32 -5.41 9.31 7.13
N ASP A 33 -6.03 10.38 7.66
CA ASP A 33 -5.31 11.56 8.15
C ASP A 33 -4.36 11.19 9.30
N ILE A 34 -4.88 10.52 10.32
CA ILE A 34 -4.08 10.05 11.46
C ILE A 34 -3.00 9.06 11.00
N TRP A 35 -3.31 8.18 10.04
CA TRP A 35 -2.34 7.25 9.47
C TRP A 35 -1.20 7.97 8.76
N GLN A 36 -1.51 9.03 8.00
CA GLN A 36 -0.50 9.83 7.32
C GLN A 36 0.47 10.48 8.32
N GLU A 37 -0.02 10.96 9.47
CA GLU A 37 0.82 11.51 10.54
C GLU A 37 1.70 10.44 11.21
N LYS A 38 1.16 9.24 11.43
CA LYS A 38 1.83 8.13 12.11
C LYS A 38 2.64 7.22 11.18
N ILE A 39 2.75 7.57 9.89
CA ILE A 39 3.39 6.70 8.90
C ILE A 39 4.88 6.46 9.16
N GLU A 40 5.58 7.47 9.69
CA GLU A 40 7.00 7.36 10.05
C GLU A 40 7.19 6.43 11.25
N ASP A 41 6.34 6.56 12.27
CA ASP A 41 6.36 5.69 13.45
C ASP A 41 6.06 4.22 13.10
N LEU A 42 5.09 3.98 12.19
CA LEU A 42 4.75 2.64 11.70
C LEU A 42 5.84 1.98 10.84
N ARG A 43 6.76 2.78 10.30
CA ARG A 43 7.89 2.30 9.48
C ARG A 43 9.19 2.23 10.27
N GLY A 44 9.26 2.99 11.35
CA GLY A 44 10.40 3.08 12.24
C GLY A 44 10.59 1.80 13.08
N PRO A 45 11.55 1.84 14.02
CA PRO A 45 11.85 0.70 14.88
C PRO A 45 10.82 0.49 16.01
N ARG A 46 9.82 1.36 16.13
CA ARG A 46 8.80 1.29 17.20
C ARG A 46 7.90 0.09 16.97
N LYS A 47 7.41 -0.53 18.04
CA LYS A 47 6.39 -1.58 17.92
C LYS A 47 5.10 -0.98 17.37
N ASN A 48 4.61 -1.53 16.27
CA ASN A 48 3.38 -1.06 15.62
C ASN A 48 2.15 -1.13 16.54
N SER A 49 2.12 -2.07 17.50
CA SER A 49 1.04 -2.15 18.50
C SER A 49 0.86 -0.86 19.30
N HIS A 50 1.96 -0.24 19.74
CA HIS A 50 1.90 1.04 20.45
C HIS A 50 1.42 2.17 19.54
N VAL A 51 1.85 2.17 18.27
CA VAL A 51 1.39 3.17 17.30
C VAL A 51 -0.12 3.03 17.05
N TYR A 52 -0.64 1.81 16.92
CA TYR A 52 -2.09 1.60 16.78
C TYR A 52 -2.88 2.03 18.02
N MET A 53 -2.32 1.90 19.22
CA MET A 53 -2.93 2.45 20.44
C MET A 53 -2.98 3.97 20.41
N GLU A 54 -1.88 4.64 20.05
CA GLU A 54 -1.85 6.10 19.88
C GLU A 54 -2.84 6.59 18.81
N MET A 55 -2.98 5.84 17.71
CA MET A 55 -4.00 6.12 16.68
C MET A 55 -5.41 5.96 17.24
N ALA A 56 -5.68 4.96 18.09
CA ALA A 56 -6.97 4.78 18.74
C ALA A 56 -7.30 5.93 19.70
N GLU A 57 -6.32 6.40 20.45
CA GLU A 57 -6.44 7.59 21.30
C GLU A 57 -6.77 8.84 20.47
N SER A 58 -6.09 9.04 19.34
CA SER A 58 -6.34 10.16 18.42
C SER A 58 -7.77 10.10 17.84
N MET A 59 -8.27 8.91 17.49
CA MET A 59 -9.66 8.73 17.04
C MET A 59 -10.67 8.97 18.16
N LYS A 60 -10.33 8.61 19.40
CA LYS A 60 -11.15 8.86 20.58
C LYS A 60 -11.27 10.35 20.88
N GLU A 61 -10.19 11.11 20.74
CA GLU A 61 -10.21 12.58 20.89
C GLU A 61 -11.12 13.26 19.86
N ALA A 62 -11.20 12.69 18.65
CA ALA A 62 -12.17 13.10 17.63
C ALA A 62 -13.62 12.64 17.92
N GLY A 63 -13.87 12.04 19.09
CA GLY A 63 -15.19 11.59 19.54
C GLY A 63 -15.58 10.19 19.06
N ILE A 64 -14.60 9.38 18.62
CA ILE A 64 -14.85 8.06 18.04
C ILE A 64 -14.08 6.99 18.82
N GLU A 65 -14.78 6.27 19.68
CA GLU A 65 -14.19 5.17 20.44
C GLU A 65 -14.01 3.93 19.54
N LEU A 66 -12.74 3.65 19.19
CA LEU A 66 -12.34 2.45 18.44
C LEU A 66 -11.23 1.72 19.18
N GLY A 67 -11.24 0.40 19.07
CA GLY A 67 -10.14 -0.42 19.54
C GLY A 67 -8.94 -0.33 18.58
N TRP A 68 -7.72 -0.40 19.12
CA TRP A 68 -6.49 -0.46 18.31
C TRP A 68 -6.48 -1.65 17.34
N GLY A 69 -7.13 -2.77 17.70
CA GLY A 69 -7.31 -3.92 16.82
C GLY A 69 -8.18 -3.62 15.60
N GLU A 70 -9.26 -2.85 15.78
CA GLU A 70 -10.16 -2.46 14.69
C GLU A 70 -9.45 -1.52 13.70
N ILE A 71 -8.62 -0.63 14.24
CA ILE A 71 -7.75 0.25 13.44
C ILE A 71 -6.74 -0.58 12.65
N ARG A 72 -6.01 -1.50 13.31
CA ARG A 72 -5.05 -2.40 12.66
C ARG A 72 -5.70 -3.14 11.49
N THR A 73 -6.81 -3.84 11.75
CA THR A 73 -7.53 -4.59 10.71
C THR A 73 -7.98 -3.69 9.56
N LYS A 74 -8.47 -2.47 9.87
CA LYS A 74 -8.88 -1.54 8.82
C LYS A 74 -7.71 -1.09 7.96
N LEU A 75 -6.57 -0.77 8.56
CA LEU A 75 -5.36 -0.37 7.84
C LEU A 75 -4.81 -1.49 6.95
N GLU A 76 -4.80 -2.73 7.45
CA GLU A 76 -4.39 -3.90 6.66
C GLU A 76 -5.30 -4.09 5.44
N ASN A 77 -6.62 -3.99 5.63
CA ASN A 77 -7.60 -4.09 4.53
C ASN A 77 -7.44 -2.96 3.51
N MET A 78 -7.22 -1.73 3.97
CA MET A 78 -6.97 -0.58 3.09
C MET A 78 -5.66 -0.72 2.33
N THR A 79 -4.61 -1.23 2.96
CA THR A 79 -3.32 -1.53 2.33
C THR A 79 -3.47 -2.58 1.24
N LYS A 80 -4.19 -3.68 1.52
CA LYS A 80 -4.48 -4.73 0.54
C LYS A 80 -5.25 -4.16 -0.66
N LYS A 81 -6.33 -3.40 -0.41
CA LYS A 81 -7.12 -2.75 -1.46
C LYS A 81 -6.29 -1.76 -2.29
N TYR A 82 -5.45 -0.96 -1.65
CA TYR A 82 -4.52 -0.05 -2.33
C TYR A 82 -3.55 -0.79 -3.25
N ARG A 83 -2.97 -1.91 -2.80
CA ARG A 83 -2.06 -2.73 -3.63
C ARG A 83 -2.76 -3.28 -4.87
N ILE A 84 -3.96 -3.82 -4.71
CA ILE A 84 -4.78 -4.32 -5.83
C ILE A 84 -5.01 -3.19 -6.83
N GLU A 85 -5.42 -2.03 -6.33
CA GLU A 85 -5.76 -0.89 -7.17
C GLU A 85 -4.55 -0.26 -7.87
N LYS A 86 -3.42 -0.16 -7.17
CA LYS A 86 -2.14 0.28 -7.73
C LYS A 86 -1.68 -0.66 -8.86
N ASN A 87 -1.89 -1.96 -8.70
CA ASN A 87 -1.56 -2.94 -9.74
C ASN A 87 -2.46 -2.84 -10.98
N LYS A 88 -3.73 -2.45 -10.81
CA LYS A 88 -4.66 -2.22 -11.94
C LYS A 88 -4.29 -1.01 -12.79
N ILE A 89 -3.83 0.08 -12.16
CA ILE A 89 -3.38 1.28 -12.88
C ILE A 89 -2.11 0.96 -13.70
N GLY A 90 -1.24 0.07 -13.20
CA GLY A 90 -0.04 -0.36 -13.91
C GLY A 90 1.00 0.76 -14.11
N PRO A 91 2.21 0.43 -14.58
CA PRO A 91 3.31 1.40 -14.73
C PRO A 91 3.07 2.47 -15.80
N SER A 92 2.21 2.18 -16.78
CA SER A 92 1.93 3.06 -17.92
C SER A 92 0.75 4.02 -17.71
N GLY A 93 0.24 4.16 -16.47
CA GLY A 93 -0.84 5.10 -16.19
C GLY A 93 -2.17 4.68 -16.83
N GLY A 94 -2.57 3.42 -16.63
CA GLY A 94 -3.89 2.91 -16.98
C GLY A 94 -5.03 3.69 -16.31
N ALA A 95 -6.26 3.22 -16.52
CA ALA A 95 -7.45 3.91 -16.03
C ALA A 95 -7.33 4.29 -14.53
N PRO A 96 -7.65 5.55 -14.15
CA PRO A 96 -7.51 6.01 -12.78
C PRO A 96 -8.38 5.17 -11.84
N SER A 97 -7.94 5.05 -10.60
CA SER A 97 -8.70 4.31 -9.60
C SER A 97 -10.09 4.88 -9.40
N GLY A 98 -11.11 4.01 -9.36
CA GLY A 98 -12.46 4.38 -8.94
C GLY A 98 -12.62 4.49 -7.42
N TRP A 99 -11.58 4.20 -6.64
CA TRP A 99 -11.63 4.23 -5.18
C TRP A 99 -11.30 5.62 -4.64
N GLN A 100 -12.26 6.21 -3.93
CA GLN A 100 -12.17 7.56 -3.35
C GLN A 100 -10.92 7.83 -2.50
N HIS A 101 -10.36 6.82 -1.84
CA HIS A 101 -9.19 6.98 -0.96
C HIS A 101 -7.85 6.76 -1.67
N PHE A 102 -7.87 6.33 -2.94
CA PHE A 102 -6.66 5.90 -3.64
C PHE A 102 -5.61 7.02 -3.73
N ASN A 103 -6.01 8.21 -4.19
CA ASN A 103 -5.07 9.33 -4.38
C ASN A 103 -4.39 9.73 -3.06
N LYS A 104 -5.18 9.79 -1.98
CA LYS A 104 -4.68 10.15 -0.65
C LYS A 104 -3.68 9.11 -0.15
N LEU A 105 -4.03 7.82 -0.23
CA LEU A 105 -3.12 6.73 0.13
C LEU A 105 -1.87 6.70 -0.76
N ASN A 106 -2.01 6.92 -2.05
CA ASN A 106 -0.88 6.94 -2.99
C ASN A 106 0.10 8.08 -2.67
N SER A 107 -0.36 9.20 -2.10
CA SER A 107 0.53 10.33 -1.76
C SER A 107 1.63 9.96 -0.75
N PHE A 108 1.35 9.08 0.22
CA PHE A 108 2.31 8.70 1.26
C PHE A 108 2.73 7.21 1.22
N LEU A 109 1.94 6.34 0.57
CA LEU A 109 2.29 4.94 0.30
C LEU A 109 2.92 4.73 -1.09
N GLY A 110 2.79 5.70 -2.01
CA GLY A 110 3.24 5.57 -3.39
C GLY A 110 4.76 5.61 -3.55
N CYS A 111 5.41 6.45 -2.75
CA CYS A 111 6.82 6.82 -2.83
C CYS A 111 7.79 5.86 -2.12
N TYR A 112 7.32 4.85 -1.39
CA TYR A 112 8.19 4.01 -0.56
C TYR A 112 7.87 2.51 -0.67
N ARG A 113 8.90 1.64 -0.58
CA ARG A 113 8.72 0.18 -0.55
C ARG A 113 7.96 -0.20 0.73
N ILE A 114 6.70 -0.62 0.57
CA ILE A 114 5.81 -1.06 1.65
C ILE A 114 6.24 -2.46 2.09
N ASN A 115 7.40 -2.58 2.72
CA ASN A 115 7.90 -3.90 3.17
C ASN A 115 7.57 -4.21 4.64
N ASN A 116 6.99 -3.28 5.41
CA ASN A 116 6.90 -3.44 6.87
C ASN A 116 5.48 -3.61 7.45
N MET A 117 4.40 -3.61 6.65
CA MET A 117 3.05 -3.80 7.22
C MET A 117 2.74 -5.28 7.53
N GLU A 118 3.42 -6.23 6.87
CA GLU A 118 3.14 -7.67 7.01
C GLU A 118 3.96 -8.36 8.13
N GLN A 119 4.98 -7.71 8.71
CA GLN A 119 5.91 -8.37 9.65
C GLN A 119 5.45 -8.38 11.12
N SER A 120 4.13 -8.40 11.39
CA SER A 120 3.56 -8.41 12.75
C SER A 120 2.68 -9.63 13.06
N THR A 121 2.89 -10.75 12.36
CA THR A 121 2.12 -11.99 12.54
C THR A 121 2.88 -13.12 13.25
N LEU A 122 3.97 -12.84 13.97
CA LEU A 122 4.69 -13.88 14.72
C LEU A 122 4.49 -13.82 16.24
N ASP A 123 3.45 -13.14 16.73
CA ASP A 123 3.02 -13.28 18.11
C ASP A 123 1.48 -13.36 18.17
N ASN A 124 1.01 -14.59 18.39
CA ASN A 124 -0.24 -14.92 19.08
C ASN A 124 -1.57 -15.04 18.27
N ASP A 125 -2.06 -16.28 18.24
CA ASP A 125 -3.44 -16.81 18.06
C ASP A 125 -4.29 -16.37 16.85
N ASN A 126 -4.28 -17.24 15.82
CA ASN A 126 -5.28 -17.50 14.78
C ASN A 126 -6.36 -16.43 14.48
N PRO A 127 -6.16 -15.59 13.43
CA PRO A 127 -7.19 -14.69 12.90
C PRO A 127 -7.86 -15.15 11.58
N ASP A 128 -7.69 -16.41 11.17
CA ASP A 128 -8.08 -16.86 9.81
C ASP A 128 -9.59 -17.10 9.60
N GLU A 129 -10.41 -16.98 10.65
CA GLU A 129 -11.86 -17.25 10.55
C GLU A 129 -12.74 -16.04 10.22
N TYR A 130 -12.20 -14.82 10.18
CA TYR A 130 -13.03 -13.61 10.01
C TYR A 130 -12.95 -12.97 8.62
N PHE A 131 -12.13 -13.53 7.72
CA PHE A 131 -11.69 -12.85 6.50
C PHE A 131 -12.66 -12.96 5.31
N SER A 132 -13.68 -13.82 5.35
CA SER A 132 -14.53 -14.12 4.18
C SER A 132 -15.78 -13.24 4.03
N ASP A 133 -16.33 -12.67 5.10
CA ASP A 133 -17.70 -12.11 5.07
C ASP A 133 -17.82 -10.63 4.61
N ILE A 134 -16.76 -10.02 4.07
CA ILE A 134 -16.77 -8.60 3.62
C ILE A 134 -16.60 -8.47 2.09
N ILE A 135 -16.57 -9.58 1.35
CA ILE A 135 -16.68 -9.57 -0.12
C ILE A 135 -17.88 -10.40 -0.56
N GLU A 136 -19.07 -10.03 -0.10
CA GLU A 136 -20.32 -10.26 -0.85
C GLU A 136 -20.78 -8.91 -1.39
N MET A 137 -20.54 -8.68 -2.68
CA MET A 137 -21.30 -7.71 -3.46
C MET A 137 -22.16 -8.51 -4.41
N ASP A 138 -23.46 -8.54 -4.12
CA ASP A 138 -24.51 -8.97 -5.03
C ASP A 138 -24.38 -8.25 -6.38
N LEU A 139 -24.32 -9.03 -7.46
CA LEU A 139 -24.51 -8.57 -8.84
C LEU A 139 -25.53 -9.51 -9.52
N ASP A 140 -26.75 -9.54 -9.00
CA ASP A 140 -27.93 -10.16 -9.63
C ASP A 140 -29.01 -9.11 -9.95
N GLY A 141 -28.65 -8.07 -10.69
CA GLY A 141 -29.61 -7.14 -11.30
C GLY A 141 -30.07 -7.57 -12.69
N SER A 142 -30.99 -8.54 -12.76
CA SER A 142 -31.67 -9.02 -13.98
C SER A 142 -32.42 -7.91 -14.75
N CYS A 143 -32.29 -7.90 -16.08
CA CYS A 143 -33.37 -7.44 -16.97
C CYS A 143 -33.66 -8.55 -17.98
N SER A 144 -34.93 -8.97 -18.03
CA SER A 144 -35.39 -10.12 -18.79
C SER A 144 -35.83 -9.76 -20.22
N SER A 145 -35.64 -10.74 -21.09
CA SER A 145 -36.50 -11.15 -22.21
C SER A 145 -36.26 -10.59 -23.63
N SER A 146 -35.56 -11.43 -24.41
CA SER A 146 -35.90 -12.00 -25.73
C SER A 146 -36.32 -11.12 -26.93
N THR A 147 -35.52 -11.12 -28.01
CA THR A 147 -35.74 -11.91 -29.26
C THR A 147 -34.96 -11.34 -30.47
N LEU A 148 -34.30 -12.26 -31.19
CA LEU A 148 -34.00 -12.32 -32.64
C LEU A 148 -32.95 -11.40 -33.32
N SER A 149 -32.02 -12.10 -33.99
CA SER A 149 -31.48 -11.86 -35.35
C SER A 149 -30.19 -11.04 -35.55
N GLY A 150 -29.13 -11.75 -36.02
CA GLY A 150 -28.12 -11.24 -36.97
C GLY A 150 -26.64 -11.16 -36.51
N PRO A 151 -25.66 -11.75 -37.22
CA PRO A 151 -24.27 -11.24 -37.26
C PRO A 151 -24.17 -10.12 -38.32
N PRO A 152 -23.17 -9.18 -38.41
CA PRO A 152 -21.72 -9.20 -38.07
C PRO A 152 -21.25 -7.77 -37.54
N PRO A 153 -20.01 -7.20 -37.69
CA PRO A 153 -18.72 -7.66 -38.25
C PRO A 153 -17.45 -7.43 -37.39
N LYS A 154 -16.43 -8.24 -37.69
CA LYS A 154 -15.04 -8.04 -37.29
C LYS A 154 -14.45 -6.81 -38.00
N LYS A 155 -14.07 -5.76 -37.26
CA LYS A 155 -13.20 -4.69 -37.76
C LYS A 155 -11.80 -4.87 -37.18
N LYS A 156 -10.92 -5.43 -38.00
CA LYS A 156 -9.46 -5.39 -37.80
C LYS A 156 -9.00 -3.93 -37.94
N LYS A 157 -8.50 -3.30 -36.88
CA LYS A 157 -7.68 -2.08 -37.01
C LYS A 157 -6.21 -2.49 -37.03
N LYS A 158 -5.64 -2.41 -38.24
CA LYS A 158 -4.21 -2.43 -38.52
C LYS A 158 -3.66 -1.05 -38.13
N THR A 159 -3.24 -0.91 -36.89
CA THR A 159 -2.48 0.21 -36.30
C THR A 159 -2.01 -0.36 -34.96
N ASP A 160 -0.75 -0.68 -34.68
CA ASP A 160 0.50 -0.24 -35.28
C ASP A 160 1.56 -1.28 -34.84
N ILE A 161 1.73 -2.34 -35.64
CA ILE A 161 2.67 -3.44 -35.30
C ILE A 161 4.11 -2.91 -35.22
N SER A 162 4.39 -1.81 -35.94
CA SER A 162 5.66 -1.08 -35.89
C SER A 162 5.90 -0.43 -34.54
N LEU A 163 4.90 0.26 -33.98
CA LEU A 163 5.01 0.92 -32.67
C LEU A 163 5.23 -0.08 -31.52
N LEU A 164 4.59 -1.26 -31.59
CA LEU A 164 4.82 -2.31 -30.59
C LEU A 164 6.22 -2.93 -30.68
N ALA A 165 6.76 -3.07 -31.89
CA ALA A 165 8.14 -3.54 -32.09
C ALA A 165 9.16 -2.49 -31.61
N GLU A 166 8.89 -1.21 -31.85
CA GLU A 166 9.72 -0.09 -31.40
C GLU A 166 9.72 0.06 -29.88
N ILE A 167 8.55 -0.03 -29.24
CA ILE A 167 8.44 -0.05 -27.76
C ILE A 167 9.15 -1.29 -27.17
N ALA A 168 9.09 -2.44 -27.85
CA ALA A 168 9.80 -3.64 -27.40
C ALA A 168 11.33 -3.51 -27.54
N GLN A 169 11.81 -2.86 -28.61
CA GLN A 169 13.23 -2.57 -28.82
C GLN A 169 13.75 -1.55 -27.79
N GLU A 170 13.02 -0.46 -27.56
CA GLU A 170 13.38 0.55 -26.56
C GLU A 170 13.45 -0.04 -25.15
N ARG A 171 12.53 -0.95 -24.79
CA ARG A 171 12.55 -1.66 -23.50
C ARG A 171 13.78 -2.56 -23.34
N LEU A 172 14.20 -3.24 -24.41
CA LEU A 172 15.39 -4.09 -24.37
C LEU A 172 16.67 -3.25 -24.30
N GLU A 173 16.70 -2.09 -24.96
CA GLU A 173 17.83 -1.16 -24.93
C GLU A 173 17.98 -0.51 -23.55
N HIS A 174 16.90 -0.03 -22.93
CA HIS A 174 16.94 0.48 -21.56
C HIS A 174 17.40 -0.57 -20.55
N GLN A 175 17.03 -1.85 -20.74
CA GLN A 175 17.52 -2.94 -19.89
C GLN A 175 19.03 -3.15 -20.05
N LYS A 176 19.54 -3.10 -21.29
CA LYS A 176 20.98 -3.18 -21.58
C LYS A 176 21.72 -2.00 -20.99
N ASP A 177 21.21 -0.78 -21.14
CA ASP A 177 21.82 0.43 -20.57
C ASP A 177 21.89 0.37 -19.04
N HIS A 178 20.85 -0.11 -18.39
CA HIS A 178 20.86 -0.33 -16.95
C HIS A 178 21.91 -1.37 -16.55
N HIS A 179 22.03 -2.48 -17.30
CA HIS A 179 23.04 -3.50 -17.06
C HIS A 179 24.47 -2.96 -17.25
N VAL A 180 24.73 -2.26 -18.35
CA VAL A 180 26.03 -1.63 -18.65
C VAL A 180 26.40 -0.60 -17.58
N ARG A 181 25.44 0.18 -17.07
CA ARG A 181 25.68 1.12 -15.95
C ARG A 181 26.07 0.39 -14.66
N GLN A 182 25.44 -0.75 -14.37
CA GLN A 182 25.83 -1.59 -13.22
C GLN A 182 27.22 -2.18 -13.40
N GLU A 183 27.53 -2.73 -14.57
CA GLU A 183 28.86 -3.26 -14.88
C GLU A 183 29.96 -2.19 -14.77
N LYS A 184 29.68 -0.98 -15.25
CA LYS A 184 30.61 0.15 -15.13
C LYS A 184 30.87 0.53 -13.66
N MET A 185 29.82 0.59 -12.84
CA MET A 185 29.96 0.88 -11.40
C MET A 185 30.81 -0.18 -10.69
N VAL A 186 30.62 -1.46 -11.04
CA VAL A 186 31.41 -2.56 -10.50
C VAL A 186 32.87 -2.46 -10.96
N GLN A 187 33.13 -2.16 -12.24
CA GLN A 187 34.50 -1.95 -12.72
C GLN A 187 35.19 -0.76 -12.04
N ASP A 188 34.49 0.36 -11.86
CA ASP A 188 35.04 1.54 -11.19
C ASP A 188 35.41 1.21 -9.73
N LEU A 189 34.57 0.42 -9.04
CA LEU A 189 34.86 -0.03 -7.68
C LEU A 189 36.09 -0.95 -7.63
N ILE A 190 36.17 -1.93 -8.53
CA ILE A 190 37.33 -2.83 -8.63
C ILE A 190 38.59 -2.03 -8.93
N SER A 191 38.55 -1.11 -9.91
CA SER A 191 39.68 -0.27 -10.28
C SER A 191 40.17 0.58 -9.10
N THR A 192 39.23 1.19 -8.37
CA THR A 192 39.54 2.00 -7.18
C THR A 192 40.22 1.15 -6.10
N GLN A 193 39.68 -0.05 -5.85
CA GLN A 193 40.25 -0.97 -4.88
C GLN A 193 41.66 -1.43 -5.29
N THR A 194 41.87 -1.77 -6.58
CA THR A 194 43.17 -2.18 -7.10
C THR A 194 44.21 -1.06 -7.00
N LYS A 195 43.82 0.19 -7.32
CA LYS A 195 44.70 1.35 -7.17
C LYS A 195 45.14 1.52 -5.71
N PHE A 196 44.19 1.48 -4.78
CA PHE A 196 44.50 1.58 -3.35
C PHE A 196 45.45 0.47 -2.87
N GLN A 197 45.23 -0.77 -3.32
CA GLN A 197 46.12 -1.90 -2.99
C GLN A 197 47.54 -1.70 -3.54
N ASN A 198 47.66 -1.19 -4.77
CA ASN A 198 48.96 -0.91 -5.39
C ASN A 198 49.70 0.23 -4.66
N ASP A 199 48.99 1.31 -4.33
CA ASP A 199 49.56 2.44 -3.58
C ASP A 199 50.05 1.99 -2.19
N LEU A 200 49.27 1.16 -1.50
CA LEU A 200 49.66 0.59 -0.22
C LEU A 200 50.91 -0.31 -0.35
N LEU A 201 50.98 -1.13 -1.41
CA LEU A 201 52.14 -1.97 -1.68
C LEU A 201 53.40 -1.14 -1.97
N GLU A 202 53.28 -0.04 -2.73
CA GLU A 202 54.42 0.85 -3.01
C GLU A 202 54.92 1.56 -1.74
N VAL A 203 54.02 2.02 -0.86
CA VAL A 203 54.41 2.59 0.44
C VAL A 203 55.15 1.56 1.30
N LEU A 204 54.69 0.31 1.31
CA LEU A 204 55.34 -0.77 2.07
C LEU A 204 56.71 -1.15 1.50
N LYS A 205 56.86 -1.19 0.17
CA LYS A 205 58.16 -1.44 -0.49
C LYS A 205 59.17 -0.33 -0.20
N ASN A 206 58.73 0.92 -0.23
CA ASN A 206 59.60 2.09 0.02
C ASN A 206 60.03 2.23 1.48
N LYS A 207 59.33 1.58 2.43
CA LYS A 207 59.70 1.52 3.85
C LYS A 207 60.75 0.45 4.18
N ASN A 208 60.97 -0.51 3.29
CA ASN A 208 61.88 -1.65 3.48
C ASN A 208 63.19 -1.51 2.70
N LYS A 209 63.52 -0.30 2.24
CA LYS A 209 64.77 0.06 1.57
C LYS A 209 65.49 1.14 2.39
#